data_AF-A0AAD9IHC5-F1
#
_entry.id   AF-A0AAD9IHC5-F1
#
_cell.length_a   1.000
_cell.length_b   1.000
_cell.length_c   1.000
_cell.angle_alpha   90.00
_cell.angle_beta   90.00
_cell.angle_gamma   90.00
#
_symmetry.space_group_name_H-M   'P 1'
#
loop_
_entity.id
_entity.type
_entity.pdbx_description
1 polymer ?
#
loop_
_entity_poly.entity_id
_entity_poly.type
_entity_poly.pdbx_seq_one_letter_code
_entity_poly.pdbx_strand_id
1 'polypeptide(L)'
;MWPFRRTVPVTEEEHVRLRRKCGLMVGTLRHCLKANGGNPDICKNLEIQAAQCYAEILEPELAREHEACFTRLVNSRGRLPKTYCDSQVEAIKASLRSRKLFPFDQAKPSPAGSKATRG
;
A
#
# COMPACT_ATOMS: atom_id res chain seq x y z
N MET A 1 -29.41 -2.41 -12.31
CA MET A 1 -29.37 -1.91 -10.91
C MET A 1 -27.90 -1.80 -10.50
N TRP A 2 -27.34 -0.59 -10.40
CA TRP A 2 -25.91 -0.41 -10.09
C TRP A 2 -25.70 -0.42 -8.56
N PRO A 3 -24.90 -1.34 -7.99
CA PRO A 3 -24.47 -1.22 -6.62
C PRO A 3 -23.40 -0.13 -6.54
N PHE A 4 -23.73 0.99 -5.90
CA PHE A 4 -22.70 1.93 -5.44
C PHE A 4 -21.76 1.17 -4.51
N ARG A 5 -20.54 0.85 -4.98
CA ARG A 5 -19.48 0.30 -4.13
C ARG A 5 -19.17 1.34 -3.06
N ARG A 6 -19.76 1.18 -1.87
CA ARG A 6 -19.55 2.06 -0.72
C ARG A 6 -18.06 2.01 -0.39
N THR A 7 -17.32 3.06 -0.75
CA THR A 7 -15.93 3.25 -0.36
C THR A 7 -15.90 3.38 1.15
N VAL A 8 -15.55 2.31 1.86
CA VAL A 8 -15.49 2.29 3.32
C VAL A 8 -14.44 3.32 3.74
N PRO A 9 -14.83 4.44 4.40
CA PRO A 9 -13.87 5.44 4.83
C PRO A 9 -12.95 4.82 5.88
N VAL A 10 -11.69 5.21 5.83
CA VAL A 10 -10.69 4.75 6.80
C VAL A 10 -10.90 5.51 8.10
N THR A 11 -11.03 4.79 9.20
CA THR A 11 -11.17 5.37 10.54
C THR A 11 -9.84 5.93 11.03
N GLU A 12 -9.87 6.87 11.98
CA GLU A 12 -8.62 7.40 12.54
C GLU A 12 -7.85 6.35 13.37
N GLU A 13 -8.53 5.33 13.90
CA GLU A 13 -7.87 4.18 14.53
C GLU A 13 -7.08 3.35 13.50
N GLU A 14 -7.67 3.08 12.32
CA GLU A 14 -6.96 2.47 11.20
C GLU A 14 -5.81 3.36 10.72
N HIS A 15 -6.00 4.68 10.55
CA HIS A 15 -4.92 5.60 10.18
C HIS A 15 -3.77 5.63 11.20
N VAL A 16 -4.05 5.56 12.51
CA VAL A 16 -3.03 5.43 13.55
C VAL A 16 -2.32 4.08 13.47
N ARG A 17 -3.04 2.98 13.26
CA ARG A 17 -2.44 1.63 13.08
C ARG A 17 -1.57 1.56 11.83
N LEU A 18 -2.04 2.08 10.70
CA LEU A 18 -1.31 2.17 9.43
C LEU A 18 -0.04 3.01 9.58
N ARG A 19 -0.13 4.17 10.26
CA ARG A 19 1.03 5.04 10.50
C ARG A 19 2.08 4.37 11.40
N ARG A 20 1.65 3.65 12.45
CA ARG A 20 2.54 2.91 13.37
C ARG A 20 3.19 1.69 12.72
N LYS A 21 2.42 0.86 12.00
CA LYS A 21 2.91 -0.40 11.40
C LYS A 21 3.66 -0.19 10.09
N CYS A 22 3.12 0.64 9.19
CA CYS A 22 3.58 0.75 7.80
C CYS A 22 4.26 2.08 7.48
N GLY A 23 4.33 3.02 8.45
CA GLY A 23 4.87 4.37 8.24
C GLY A 23 6.32 4.39 7.75
N LEU A 24 7.19 3.55 8.33
CA LEU A 24 8.58 3.41 7.90
C LEU A 24 8.67 2.92 6.44
N MET A 25 7.93 1.86 6.11
CA MET A 25 7.93 1.24 4.79
C MET A 25 7.43 2.20 3.69
N VAL A 26 6.37 2.97 3.97
CA VAL A 26 5.88 4.03 3.07
C VAL A 26 6.88 5.20 2.97
N GLY A 27 7.59 5.52 4.05
CA GLY A 27 8.70 6.48 4.03
C GLY A 27 9.83 6.05 3.10
N THR A 28 10.29 4.80 3.23
CA THR A 28 11.32 4.20 2.37
C THR A 28 10.87 4.15 0.90
N LEU A 29 9.60 3.78 0.63
CA LEU A 29 9.03 3.81 -0.71
C LEU A 29 9.05 5.22 -1.33
N ARG A 30 8.62 6.25 -0.59
CA ARG A 30 8.67 7.65 -1.06
C ARG A 30 10.10 8.12 -1.32
N HIS A 31 11.05 7.72 -0.48
CA HIS A 31 12.46 8.02 -0.71
C HIS A 31 12.98 7.33 -1.98
N CYS A 32 12.65 6.04 -2.18
CA CYS A 32 12.98 5.30 -3.39
C CYS A 32 12.42 5.98 -4.64
N LEU A 33 11.13 6.33 -4.64
CA LEU A 33 10.46 6.98 -5.78
C LEU A 33 11.08 8.35 -6.09
N LYS A 34 11.41 9.14 -5.06
CA LYS A 34 12.11 10.43 -5.22
C LYS A 34 13.52 10.28 -5.78
N ALA A 35 14.26 9.26 -5.36
CA ALA A 35 15.61 8.97 -5.85
C ALA A 35 15.61 8.42 -7.29
N ASN A 36 14.57 7.65 -7.66
CA ASN A 36 14.45 6.98 -8.96
C ASN A 36 13.35 7.59 -9.83
N GLY A 37 13.21 8.92 -9.82
CA GLY A 37 12.11 9.63 -10.51
C GLY A 37 12.02 9.39 -12.02
N GLY A 38 13.11 8.96 -12.67
CA GLY A 38 13.12 8.55 -14.08
C GLY A 38 12.77 7.07 -14.34
N ASN A 39 12.67 6.23 -13.30
CA ASN A 39 12.29 4.82 -13.40
C ASN A 39 11.68 4.30 -12.09
N PRO A 40 10.36 4.51 -11.87
CA PRO A 40 9.69 4.10 -10.63
C PRO A 40 9.54 2.58 -10.46
N ASP A 41 9.67 1.78 -11.53
CA ASP A 41 9.58 0.31 -11.44
C ASP A 41 10.69 -0.31 -10.58
N ILE A 42 11.82 0.38 -10.41
CA ILE A 42 12.88 0.01 -9.44
C ILE A 42 12.30 -0.13 -8.02
N CYS A 43 11.29 0.66 -7.68
CA CYS A 43 10.64 0.68 -6.38
C CYS A 43 9.42 -0.27 -6.28
N LYS A 44 9.06 -1.00 -7.35
CA LYS A 44 7.85 -1.85 -7.41
C LYS A 44 7.76 -2.88 -6.28
N ASN A 45 8.89 -3.45 -5.85
CA ASN A 45 8.91 -4.38 -4.71
C ASN A 45 8.55 -3.71 -3.38
N LEU A 46 9.03 -2.48 -3.14
CA LEU A 46 8.67 -1.69 -1.95
C LEU A 46 7.20 -1.24 -2.02
N GLU A 47 6.68 -0.97 -3.22
CA GLU A 47 5.27 -0.65 -3.43
C GLU A 47 4.36 -1.84 -3.07
N ILE A 48 4.72 -3.06 -3.51
CA ILE A 48 3.99 -4.28 -3.17
C ILE A 48 4.02 -4.55 -1.66
N GLN A 49 5.17 -4.38 -1.01
CA GLN A 49 5.28 -4.52 0.45
C GLN A 49 4.43 -3.48 1.20
N ALA A 50 4.46 -2.20 0.78
CA ALA A 50 3.63 -1.15 1.38
C ALA A 50 2.13 -1.42 1.18
N ALA A 51 1.74 -1.92 0.01
CA ALA A 51 0.37 -2.32 -0.30
C ALA A 51 -0.10 -3.49 0.60
N GLN A 52 0.73 -4.53 0.74
CA GLN A 52 0.49 -5.66 1.65
C GLN A 52 0.33 -5.20 3.10
N CYS A 53 1.25 -4.38 3.62
CA CYS A 53 1.18 -3.89 5.01
C CYS A 53 -0.11 -3.11 5.29
N TYR A 54 -0.62 -2.37 4.30
CA TYR A 54 -1.91 -1.67 4.38
C TYR A 54 -3.10 -2.64 4.32
N ALA A 55 -3.05 -3.67 3.47
CA ALA A 55 -4.06 -4.73 3.41
C ALA A 55 -4.19 -5.50 4.73
N GLU A 56 -3.08 -5.79 5.42
CA GLU A 56 -3.06 -6.46 6.74
C GLU A 56 -3.80 -5.71 7.86
N ILE A 57 -4.22 -4.46 7.62
CA ILE A 57 -5.06 -3.67 8.53
C ILE A 57 -6.47 -3.45 7.96
N LEU A 58 -6.61 -3.21 6.65
CA LEU A 58 -7.86 -2.77 6.01
C LEU A 58 -8.64 -3.87 5.29
N GLU A 59 -7.96 -4.94 4.85
CA GLU A 59 -8.45 -6.01 3.97
C GLU A 59 -7.72 -7.33 4.31
N PRO A 60 -7.83 -7.85 5.55
CA PRO A 60 -6.97 -8.93 6.04
C PRO A 60 -7.07 -10.22 5.21
N GLU A 61 -8.21 -10.51 4.59
CA GLU A 61 -8.35 -11.68 3.71
C GLU A 61 -7.58 -11.53 2.40
N LEU A 62 -7.58 -10.34 1.76
CA LEU A 62 -6.74 -10.08 0.58
C LEU A 62 -5.25 -10.16 0.92
N ALA A 63 -4.86 -9.70 2.12
CA ALA A 63 -3.50 -9.82 2.61
C ALA A 63 -3.07 -11.30 2.79
N ARG A 64 -3.96 -12.15 3.32
CA ARG A 64 -3.74 -13.60 3.48
C ARG A 64 -3.73 -14.34 2.14
N GLU A 65 -4.57 -13.95 1.18
CA GLU A 65 -4.52 -14.49 -0.19
C GLU A 65 -3.18 -14.19 -0.88
N HIS A 66 -2.69 -12.95 -0.77
CA HIS A 66 -1.39 -12.57 -1.30
C HIS A 66 -0.24 -13.28 -0.57
N GLU A 67 -0.26 -13.38 0.75
CA GLU A 67 0.73 -14.12 1.54
C GLU A 67 0.78 -15.61 1.17
N ALA A 68 -0.39 -16.26 0.99
CA ALA A 68 -0.49 -17.64 0.55
C ALA A 68 0.03 -17.82 -0.89
N CYS A 69 -0.22 -16.87 -1.78
CA CYS A 69 0.34 -16.87 -3.13
C CYS A 69 1.87 -16.70 -3.11
N PHE A 70 2.38 -15.72 -2.36
CA PHE A 70 3.81 -15.44 -2.24
C PHE A 70 4.57 -16.64 -1.63
N THR A 71 3.98 -17.29 -0.61
CA THR A 71 4.50 -18.52 -0.03
C THR A 71 4.62 -19.65 -1.08
N ARG A 72 3.61 -19.81 -1.96
CA ARG A 72 3.69 -20.77 -3.09
C ARG A 72 4.76 -20.39 -4.10
N LEU A 73 4.89 -19.10 -4.42
CA LEU A 73 5.93 -18.58 -5.34
C LEU A 73 7.34 -18.84 -4.81
N VAL A 74 7.62 -18.54 -3.53
CA VAL A 74 8.90 -18.84 -2.88
C VAL A 74 9.17 -20.34 -2.83
N ASN A 75 8.19 -21.15 -2.40
CA ASN A 75 8.33 -22.60 -2.32
C ASN A 75 8.49 -23.28 -3.68
N SER A 76 8.11 -22.61 -4.79
CA SER A 76 8.36 -23.10 -6.15
C SER A 76 9.84 -23.13 -6.55
N ARG A 77 10.72 -22.48 -5.77
CA ARG A 77 12.17 -22.34 -6.05
C ARG A 77 12.47 -21.81 -7.46
N GLY A 78 11.67 -20.85 -7.93
CA GLY A 78 11.82 -20.22 -9.25
C GLY A 78 11.14 -20.93 -10.41
N ARG A 79 10.36 -21.99 -10.17
CA ARG A 79 9.53 -22.64 -11.20
C ARG A 79 8.32 -21.81 -11.64
N LEU A 80 7.88 -20.85 -10.82
CA LEU A 80 6.79 -19.93 -11.13
C LEU A 80 7.34 -18.53 -11.49
N PRO A 81 6.71 -17.81 -12.43
CA PRO A 81 7.16 -16.48 -12.84
C PRO A 81 6.96 -15.45 -11.72
N LYS A 82 7.74 -14.36 -11.75
CA LYS A 82 7.63 -13.27 -10.76
C LYS A 82 6.23 -12.62 -10.73
N THR A 83 5.49 -12.69 -11.84
CA THR A 83 4.13 -12.17 -12.01
C THR A 83 3.03 -13.09 -11.47
N TYR A 84 3.39 -14.25 -10.89
CA TYR A 84 2.41 -15.28 -10.46
C TYR A 84 1.38 -14.78 -9.44
N CYS A 85 1.70 -13.74 -8.67
CA CYS A 85 0.81 -13.14 -7.67
C CYS A 85 0.31 -11.73 -8.05
N ASP A 86 0.49 -11.30 -9.31
CA ASP A 86 0.10 -9.95 -9.75
C ASP A 86 -1.41 -9.69 -9.60
N SER A 87 -2.26 -10.73 -9.66
CA SER A 87 -3.71 -10.60 -9.47
C SER A 87 -4.09 -10.28 -8.02
N GLN A 88 -3.43 -10.87 -7.02
CA GLN A 88 -3.63 -10.50 -5.61
C GLN A 88 -3.06 -9.12 -5.30
N VAL A 89 -1.90 -8.77 -5.89
CA VAL A 89 -1.30 -7.43 -5.79
C VAL A 89 -2.26 -6.36 -6.35
N GLU A 90 -2.85 -6.59 -7.52
CA GLU A 90 -3.80 -5.65 -8.11
C GLU A 90 -5.15 -5.61 -7.37
N ALA A 91 -5.62 -6.71 -6.78
CA ALA A 91 -6.80 -6.72 -5.91
C ALA A 91 -6.59 -5.84 -4.66
N ILE A 92 -5.45 -5.98 -3.99
CA ILE A 92 -5.04 -5.12 -2.87
C ILE A 92 -4.98 -3.66 -3.31
N LYS A 93 -4.24 -3.35 -4.39
CA LYS A 93 -4.12 -1.99 -4.90
C LYS A 93 -5.47 -1.39 -5.30
N ALA A 94 -6.40 -2.18 -5.84
CA ALA A 94 -7.73 -1.73 -6.19
C ALA A 94 -8.56 -1.30 -4.95
N SER A 95 -8.48 -2.03 -3.83
CA SER A 95 -9.09 -1.55 -2.58
C SER A 95 -8.43 -0.26 -2.10
N LEU A 96 -7.09 -0.19 -2.06
CA LEU A 96 -6.38 1.01 -1.61
C LEU A 96 -6.65 2.24 -2.50
N ARG A 97 -6.83 2.07 -3.82
CA ARG A 97 -7.31 3.12 -4.74
C ARG A 97 -8.71 3.59 -4.35
N SER A 98 -9.64 2.67 -4.08
CA SER A 98 -11.02 3.01 -3.67
C SER A 98 -11.08 3.81 -2.37
N ARG A 99 -10.12 3.56 -1.47
CA ARG A 99 -9.93 4.28 -0.19
C ARG A 99 -9.02 5.52 -0.30
N LYS A 100 -8.57 5.89 -1.51
CA LYS A 100 -7.63 7.00 -1.81
C LYS A 100 -6.28 6.92 -1.09
N LEU A 101 -5.82 5.71 -0.77
CA LEU A 101 -4.53 5.43 -0.14
C LEU A 101 -3.42 5.04 -1.13
N PHE A 102 -3.78 4.80 -2.39
CA PHE A 102 -2.86 4.42 -3.47
C PHE A 102 -3.06 5.33 -4.70
N PRO A 103 -2.00 5.79 -5.38
CA PRO A 103 -0.57 5.52 -5.11
C PRO A 103 -0.03 6.28 -3.89
N PHE A 104 0.95 5.67 -3.21
CA PHE A 104 1.46 6.13 -1.91
C PHE A 104 2.18 7.49 -1.91
N ASP A 105 2.53 7.99 -3.09
CA ASP A 105 3.00 9.37 -3.32
C ASP A 105 1.94 10.40 -2.95
N GLN A 106 0.69 10.23 -3.42
CA GLN A 106 -0.34 11.29 -3.47
C GLN A 106 -0.90 11.72 -2.10
N ALA A 107 -0.31 11.24 -1.01
CA ALA A 107 -0.48 11.84 0.30
C ALA A 107 0.16 13.23 0.34
N LYS A 108 -0.60 14.24 -0.13
CA LYS A 108 -0.39 15.64 0.28
C LYS A 108 -0.13 15.65 1.80
N PRO A 109 0.85 16.43 2.30
CA PRO A 109 1.04 16.56 3.73
C PRO A 109 -0.27 17.08 4.33
N SER A 110 -0.94 16.23 5.14
CA SER A 110 -2.10 16.66 5.91
C SER A 110 -1.65 17.84 6.78
N PRO A 111 -2.42 18.94 6.89
CA PRO A 111 -1.98 20.20 7.49
C PRO A 111 -1.93 20.14 9.03
N ALA A 112 -1.14 19.21 9.55
CA ALA A 112 -0.88 18.98 10.97
C ALA A 112 0.04 20.08 11.51
N GLY A 113 -0.55 21.20 11.94
CA GLY A 113 0.15 22.20 12.75
C GLY A 113 0.44 23.53 12.07
N SER A 114 -0.58 24.20 11.52
CA SER A 114 -0.54 25.66 11.46
C SER A 114 -0.64 26.24 12.87
N LYS A 115 0.50 26.35 13.58
CA LYS A 115 0.63 27.17 14.78
C LYS A 115 1.49 28.40 14.46
N ALA A 116 0.86 29.57 14.54
CA ALA A 116 1.51 30.85 14.29
C ALA A 116 2.03 31.47 15.58
N THR A 117 3.33 31.74 15.60
CA THR A 117 4.09 32.66 16.48
C THR A 117 5.34 32.99 15.66
N ARG A 118 5.59 34.20 15.15
CA ARG A 118 5.47 35.56 15.73
C ARG A 118 6.30 35.68 16.99
N GLY A 119 7.37 36.46 16.89
CA GLY A 119 8.53 36.55 17.78
C GLY A 119 9.69 36.99 16.90
#